data_AF-A0A1I8HUN9-F1
#
_entry.id   AF-A0A1I8HUN9-F1
#
_cell.length_a   1.000
_cell.length_b   1.000
_cell.length_c   1.000
_cell.angle_alpha   90.00
_cell.angle_beta   90.00
_cell.angle_gamma   90.00
#
_symmetry.space_group_name_H-M   'P 1'
#
loop_
_entity.id
_entity.type
_entity.pdbx_description
1 polymer ?
#
loop_
_entity_poly.entity_id
_entity_poly.type
_entity_poly.pdbx_seq_one_letter_code
_entity_poly.pdbx_strand_id
1 'polypeptide(L)'
;MDKQKCPECKATKYTNPSLKMMVNACGHALCENCVDILFSRGSGACPQCKTPLRRGQFRFQILAEYNNYLEFVESAVFNLANEIDVEATKRSVEEFKKAHADAIKSNRLRRRPELAALDNVIESEASGSGRSNGVETAAAAAAPGT
;
A
#
# COMPACT_ATOMS: atom_id res chain seq x y z
N MET A 1 6.90 -4.80 21.10
CA MET A 1 5.79 -5.62 21.66
C MET A 1 4.55 -4.75 21.69
N ASP A 2 3.88 -4.65 20.56
CA ASP A 2 2.82 -3.67 20.33
C ASP A 2 1.48 -4.21 20.84
N LYS A 3 1.04 -3.69 21.99
CA LYS A 3 -0.24 -4.03 22.63
C LYS A 3 -1.41 -3.35 21.91
N GLN A 4 -1.59 -3.66 20.61
CA GLN A 4 -2.73 -3.18 19.84
C GLN A 4 -4.01 -3.85 20.35
N LYS A 5 -4.88 -3.05 20.98
CA LYS A 5 -6.15 -3.46 21.59
C LYS A 5 -7.31 -2.73 20.93
N CYS A 6 -8.45 -3.41 20.75
CA CYS A 6 -9.66 -2.76 20.26
C CYS A 6 -10.16 -1.75 21.32
N PRO A 7 -10.48 -0.49 20.95
CA PRO A 7 -10.94 0.52 21.91
C PRO A 7 -12.32 0.20 22.52
N GLU A 8 -13.15 -0.55 21.79
CA GLU A 8 -14.52 -0.86 22.20
C GLU A 8 -14.59 -2.09 23.12
N CYS A 9 -14.04 -3.23 22.68
CA CYS A 9 -14.12 -4.48 23.43
C CYS A 9 -12.85 -4.81 24.23
N LYS A 10 -11.80 -3.99 24.12
CA LYS A 10 -10.48 -4.19 24.76
C LYS A 10 -9.79 -5.51 24.42
N ALA A 11 -10.35 -6.28 23.47
CA ALA A 11 -9.76 -7.51 23.01
C ALA A 11 -8.42 -7.24 22.31
N THR A 12 -7.49 -8.17 22.52
CA THR A 12 -6.16 -8.18 21.92
C THR A 12 -5.98 -9.48 21.14
N LYS A 13 -4.95 -9.53 20.29
CA LYS A 13 -4.52 -10.78 19.65
C LYS A 13 -4.14 -11.88 20.66
N TYR A 14 -3.77 -11.52 21.89
CA TYR A 14 -3.42 -12.46 22.95
C TYR A 14 -4.62 -13.14 23.58
N THR A 15 -5.70 -12.38 23.80
CA THR A 15 -6.95 -12.92 24.38
C THR A 15 -7.76 -13.70 23.35
N ASN A 16 -7.59 -13.40 22.07
CA ASN A 16 -8.25 -14.11 20.99
C ASN A 16 -7.30 -14.17 19.76
N PRO A 17 -6.66 -15.31 19.51
CA PRO A 17 -5.71 -15.48 18.40
C PRO A 17 -6.33 -15.28 17.01
N SER A 18 -7.64 -15.48 16.82
CA SER A 18 -8.32 -15.28 15.54
C SER A 18 -8.84 -13.86 15.33
N LEU A 19 -8.59 -12.94 16.27
CA LEU A 19 -9.07 -11.56 16.21
C LEU A 19 -8.39 -10.77 15.09
N LYS A 20 -9.14 -10.47 14.03
CA LYS A 20 -8.69 -9.62 12.94
C LYS A 20 -8.91 -8.14 13.29
N MET A 21 -7.82 -7.37 13.26
CA MET A 21 -7.85 -5.92 13.47
C MET A 21 -7.87 -5.21 12.12
N MET A 22 -8.78 -4.26 11.98
CA MET A 22 -8.94 -3.41 10.80
C MET A 22 -8.62 -1.96 11.18
N VAL A 23 -8.00 -1.23 10.25
CA VAL A 23 -7.74 0.21 10.38
C VAL A 23 -8.71 0.95 9.47
N ASN A 24 -9.25 2.05 9.98
CA ASN A 24 -10.19 2.91 9.27
C ASN A 24 -9.49 4.12 8.63
N ALA A 25 -10.25 4.94 7.90
CA ALA A 25 -9.74 6.16 7.27
C ALA A 25 -9.14 7.18 8.24
N CYS A 26 -9.53 7.17 9.52
CA CYS A 26 -8.96 8.04 10.55
C CYS A 26 -7.75 7.43 11.29
N GLY A 27 -7.25 6.27 10.85
CA GLY A 27 -6.03 5.64 11.39
C GLY A 27 -6.23 4.85 12.69
N HIS A 28 -7.46 4.77 13.21
CA HIS A 28 -7.77 4.03 14.43
C HIS A 28 -8.13 2.57 14.13
N ALA A 29 -7.69 1.65 14.98
CA ALA A 29 -7.89 0.22 14.79
C ALA A 29 -9.09 -0.31 15.59
N LEU A 30 -9.98 -1.05 14.93
CA LEU A 30 -11.09 -1.79 15.55
C LEU A 30 -11.02 -3.26 15.16
N CYS A 31 -11.52 -4.18 15.99
CA CYS A 31 -11.65 -5.58 15.58
C CYS A 31 -12.87 -5.79 14.68
N GLU A 32 -12.82 -6.81 13.84
CA GLU A 32 -13.88 -7.18 12.88
C GLU A 32 -15.28 -7.19 13.50
N ASN A 33 -15.46 -7.89 14.64
CA ASN A 33 -16.74 -7.91 15.36
C ASN A 33 -17.22 -6.52 15.82
N CYS A 34 -16.31 -5.65 16.27
CA CYS A 34 -16.69 -4.30 16.69
C CYS A 34 -17.04 -3.41 15.49
N VAL A 35 -16.42 -3.63 14.34
CA VAL A 35 -16.81 -2.94 13.09
C VAL A 35 -18.24 -3.32 12.70
N ASP A 36 -18.59 -4.60 12.73
CA ASP A 36 -19.94 -5.06 12.40
C ASP A 36 -20.99 -4.53 13.38
N ILE A 37 -20.69 -4.53 14.69
CA ILE A 37 -21.59 -3.98 15.71
C ILE A 37 -21.75 -2.45 15.54
N LEU A 38 -20.67 -1.73 15.22
CA LEU A 38 -20.68 -0.28 15.03
C LEU A 38 -21.68 0.12 13.93
N PHE A 39 -21.67 -0.59 12.80
CA PHE A 39 -22.61 -0.35 11.71
C PHE A 39 -24.02 -0.89 11.98
N SER A 40 -24.15 -2.01 12.71
CA SER A 40 -25.46 -2.57 13.06
C SER A 40 -26.24 -1.66 14.02
N ARG A 41 -25.55 -0.93 14.89
CA ARG A 41 -26.13 0.07 15.80
C ARG A 41 -26.39 1.43 15.14
N GLY A 42 -25.99 1.61 13.88
CA GLY A 42 -26.15 2.86 13.14
C GLY A 42 -25.16 3.97 13.51
N SER A 43 -24.27 3.72 14.48
CA SER A 43 -23.24 4.66 14.93
C SER A 43 -22.05 4.62 13.98
N GLY A 44 -22.23 5.01 12.72
CA GLY A 44 -21.18 5.02 11.69
C GLY A 44 -20.06 6.06 11.92
N ALA A 45 -19.67 6.32 13.17
CA ALA A 45 -18.65 7.27 13.57
C ALA A 45 -17.56 6.57 14.39
N CYS A 46 -16.30 7.01 14.22
CA CYS A 46 -15.18 6.45 14.98
C CYS A 46 -15.34 6.67 16.50
N PRO A 47 -15.16 5.64 17.36
CA PRO A 47 -15.25 5.80 18.81
C PRO A 47 -14.21 6.74 19.43
N GLN A 48 -13.09 6.99 18.75
CA GLN A 48 -11.98 7.79 19.28
C GLN A 48 -12.01 9.24 18.80
N CYS A 49 -12.17 9.46 17.48
CA CYS A 49 -12.13 10.81 16.89
C CYS A 49 -13.47 11.26 16.28
N LYS A 50 -14.53 10.45 16.37
CA LYS A 50 -15.88 10.75 15.88
C LYS A 50 -15.99 11.06 14.38
N THR A 51 -14.94 10.79 13.59
CA THR A 51 -14.99 10.91 12.12
C THR A 51 -16.03 9.94 11.56
N PRO A 52 -16.90 10.37 10.62
CA PRO A 52 -17.86 9.47 9.97
C PRO A 52 -17.11 8.43 9.12
N LEU A 53 -17.42 7.16 9.33
CA LEU A 53 -16.79 6.01 8.71
C LEU A 53 -17.78 5.29 7.78
N ARG A 54 -17.29 4.82 6.63
CA ARG A 54 -18.04 3.92 5.74
C ARG A 54 -17.47 2.50 5.82
N ARG A 55 -18.32 1.49 5.64
CA ARG A 55 -17.90 0.07 5.74
C ARG A 55 -16.73 -0.28 4.82
N GLY A 56 -16.74 0.24 3.58
CA GLY A 56 -15.67 0.04 2.61
C GLY A 56 -14.34 0.76 2.92
N GLN A 57 -14.28 1.62 3.94
CA GLN A 57 -13.06 2.31 4.35
C GLN A 57 -12.26 1.54 5.40
N PHE A 58 -12.79 0.42 5.91
CA PHE A 58 -12.06 -0.47 6.78
C PHE A 58 -11.15 -1.37 5.95
N ARG A 59 -9.85 -1.31 6.23
CA ARG A 59 -8.86 -2.16 5.60
C ARG A 59 -8.21 -3.04 6.66
N PHE A 60 -7.98 -4.30 6.33
CA PHE A 60 -7.15 -5.16 7.17
C PHE A 60 -5.76 -4.52 7.30
N GLN A 61 -5.16 -4.60 8.49
CA GLN A 61 -3.72 -4.40 8.58
C GLN A 61 -3.02 -5.59 7.91
N ILE A 62 -2.83 -5.48 6.59
CA ILE A 62 -2.04 -6.43 5.79
C ILE A 62 -0.52 -6.27 6.07
N LEU A 63 -0.17 -5.35 6.97
CA LEU A 63 1.21 -4.97 7.27
C LEU A 63 2.04 -6.19 7.70
N ALA A 64 1.52 -7.11 8.52
CA ALA A 64 2.37 -8.18 9.05
C ALA A 64 2.93 -9.11 7.96
N GLU A 65 2.07 -9.72 7.14
CA GLU A 65 2.52 -10.68 6.12
C GLU A 65 3.34 -10.00 5.02
N TYR A 66 2.91 -8.82 4.57
CA TYR A 66 3.64 -8.08 3.56
C TYR A 66 4.99 -7.58 4.08
N ASN A 67 5.05 -7.06 5.30
CA ASN A 67 6.31 -6.62 5.90
C ASN A 67 7.25 -7.81 6.14
N ASN A 68 6.75 -8.95 6.62
CA ASN A 68 7.56 -10.17 6.76
C ASN A 68 8.14 -10.62 5.41
N TYR A 69 7.37 -10.50 4.33
CA TYR A 69 7.86 -10.77 2.98
C TYR A 69 8.94 -9.77 2.55
N LEU A 70 8.77 -8.48 2.85
CA LEU A 70 9.80 -7.46 2.55
C LEU A 70 11.10 -7.72 3.32
N GLU A 71 11.02 -8.07 4.61
CA GLU A 71 12.18 -8.46 5.43
C GLU A 71 12.87 -9.71 4.87
N PHE A 72 12.11 -10.70 4.42
CA PHE A 72 12.65 -11.89 3.76
C PHE A 72 13.39 -11.53 2.47
N VAL A 73 12.82 -10.66 1.63
CA VAL A 73 13.45 -10.20 0.38
C VAL A 73 14.73 -9.45 0.66
N GLU A 74 14.74 -8.53 1.62
CA GLU A 74 15.92 -7.78 2.02
C GLU A 74 17.03 -8.70 2.52
N SER A 75 16.69 -9.63 3.41
CA SER A 75 17.63 -10.63 3.93
C SER A 75 18.20 -11.50 2.81
N ALA A 76 17.36 -11.96 1.87
CA ALA A 76 17.80 -12.77 0.75
C ALA A 76 18.74 -12.00 -0.18
N VAL A 77 18.43 -10.75 -0.50
CA VAL A 77 19.30 -9.88 -1.32
C VAL A 77 20.62 -9.61 -0.62
N PHE A 78 20.60 -9.29 0.67
CA PHE A 78 21.78 -9.03 1.48
C PHE A 78 22.70 -10.25 1.54
N ASN A 79 22.14 -11.43 1.83
CA ASN A 79 22.88 -12.68 1.91
C ASN A 79 23.54 -13.03 0.57
N LEU A 80 22.80 -12.91 -0.54
CA LEU A 80 23.32 -13.20 -1.88
C LEU A 80 24.41 -12.20 -2.31
N ALA A 81 24.27 -10.92 -1.96
CA ALA A 81 25.25 -9.89 -2.33
C ALA A 81 26.58 -10.02 -1.55
N ASN A 82 26.54 -10.54 -0.32
CA ASN A 82 27.71 -10.70 0.55
C ASN A 82 28.23 -12.13 0.64
N GLU A 83 27.72 -13.05 -0.20
CA GLU A 83 28.09 -14.47 -0.21
C GLU A 83 27.88 -15.17 1.15
N ILE A 84 26.89 -14.73 1.93
CA ILE A 84 26.54 -15.30 3.23
C ILE A 84 25.45 -16.34 3.04
N ASP A 85 25.69 -17.57 3.51
CA ASP A 85 24.71 -18.66 3.55
C ASP A 85 23.88 -18.80 2.25
N VAL A 86 24.59 -18.78 1.12
CA VAL A 86 24.01 -18.72 -0.24
C VAL A 86 23.11 -19.93 -0.50
N GLU A 87 23.49 -21.12 -0.04
CA GLU A 87 22.73 -22.34 -0.28
C GLU A 87 21.43 -22.40 0.52
N ALA A 88 21.42 -21.98 1.80
CA ALA A 88 20.17 -21.90 2.56
C ALA A 88 19.26 -20.79 2.00
N THR A 89 19.82 -19.63 1.66
CA THR A 89 19.05 -18.51 1.08
C THR A 89 18.39 -18.92 -0.24
N LYS A 90 19.12 -19.59 -1.14
CA LYS A 90 18.56 -20.14 -2.38
C LYS A 90 17.42 -21.13 -2.11
N ARG A 91 17.59 -22.03 -1.12
CA ARG A 91 16.56 -23.01 -0.74
C ARG A 91 15.29 -22.32 -0.26
N SER A 92 15.40 -21.33 0.63
CA SER A 92 14.24 -20.57 1.12
C SER A 92 13.53 -19.81 0.01
N VAL A 93 14.27 -19.24 -0.95
CA VAL A 93 13.69 -18.58 -2.13
C VAL A 93 12.96 -19.58 -3.03
N GLU A 94 13.51 -20.78 -3.23
CA GLU A 94 12.89 -21.82 -4.04
C GLU A 94 11.60 -22.36 -3.41
N GLU A 95 11.61 -22.60 -2.09
CA GLU A 95 10.44 -23.03 -1.34
C GLU A 95 9.32 -21.98 -1.42
N PHE A 96 9.66 -20.69 -1.26
CA PHE A 96 8.72 -19.60 -1.43
C PHE A 96 8.15 -19.56 -2.86
N LYS A 97 8.99 -19.69 -3.89
CA LYS A 97 8.54 -19.75 -5.29
C LYS A 97 7.57 -20.91 -5.53
N LYS A 98 7.85 -22.07 -4.96
CA LYS A 98 7.02 -23.27 -5.09
C LYS A 98 5.68 -23.09 -4.39
N ALA A 99 5.68 -22.60 -3.15
CA ALA A 99 4.47 -22.36 -2.37
C ALA A 99 3.54 -21.30 -2.99
N HIS A 100 4.10 -20.33 -3.73
CA HIS A 100 3.35 -19.21 -4.30
C HIS A 100 3.29 -19.19 -5.84
N ALA A 101 3.54 -20.32 -6.51
CA ALA A 101 3.67 -20.40 -7.97
C ALA A 101 2.47 -19.80 -8.74
N ASP A 102 1.23 -20.10 -8.32
CA ASP A 102 0.02 -19.62 -8.99
C ASP A 102 -0.19 -18.11 -8.83
N ALA A 103 0.13 -17.58 -7.64
CA ALA A 103 0.09 -16.16 -7.35
C ALA A 103 1.15 -15.41 -8.18
N ILE A 104 2.35 -15.98 -8.32
CA ILE A 104 3.42 -15.41 -9.16
C ILE A 104 2.99 -15.37 -10.62
N LYS A 105 2.40 -16.46 -11.14
CA LYS A 105 1.90 -16.52 -12.53
C LYS A 105 0.84 -15.44 -12.79
N SER A 106 -0.13 -15.32 -11.89
CA SER A 106 -1.22 -14.35 -11.99
C SER A 106 -0.71 -12.91 -11.88
N ASN A 107 0.18 -12.64 -10.93
CA ASN A 107 0.80 -11.32 -10.76
C ASN A 107 1.65 -10.92 -11.97
N ARG A 108 2.37 -11.87 -12.58
CA ARG A 108 3.14 -11.63 -13.80
C ARG A 108 2.24 -11.29 -14.99
N LEU A 109 1.08 -11.95 -15.11
CA LEU A 109 0.11 -11.66 -16.15
C LEU A 109 -0.54 -10.29 -15.97
N ARG A 110 -0.86 -9.91 -14.72
CA ARG A 110 -1.44 -8.59 -14.40
C ARG A 110 -0.46 -7.43 -14.59
N ARG A 111 0.82 -7.60 -14.23
CA ARG A 111 1.85 -6.55 -14.38
C ARG A 111 2.19 -6.21 -15.83
N ARG A 112 2.12 -7.18 -16.75
CA ARG A 112 2.46 -6.94 -18.17
C ARG A 112 1.66 -5.82 -18.83
N PRO A 113 0.31 -5.84 -18.82
CA PRO A 113 -0.49 -4.78 -19.43
C PRO A 113 -0.32 -3.43 -18.71
N GLU A 114 -0.14 -3.43 -17.39
CA GLU A 114 0.09 -2.22 -16.60
C GLU A 114 1.42 -1.55 -16.96
N LEU A 115 2.51 -2.33 -17.05
CA LEU A 115 3.81 -1.84 -17.49
C LEU A 115 3.77 -1.30 -18.92
N ALA A 116 3.10 -2.00 -19.84
CA ALA A 116 2.95 -1.50 -21.21
C ALA A 116 2.14 -0.20 -21.27
N ALA A 117 1.13 -0.04 -20.41
CA ALA A 117 0.40 1.21 -20.30
C ALA A 117 1.28 2.34 -19.76
N LEU A 118 2.13 2.07 -18.78
CA LEU A 118 3.12 3.02 -18.27
C LEU A 118 4.15 3.41 -19.34
N ASP A 119 4.68 2.45 -20.11
CA ASP A 119 5.62 2.72 -21.20
C ASP A 119 4.99 3.63 -22.28
N ASN A 120 3.74 3.36 -22.67
CA ASN A 120 2.99 4.23 -23.61
C ASN A 120 2.78 5.65 -23.06
N VAL A 121 2.52 5.79 -21.75
CA VAL A 121 2.41 7.11 -21.10
C VAL A 121 3.76 7.83 -21.16
N ILE A 122 4.86 7.17 -20.79
CA ILE A 122 6.21 7.73 -20.84
C ILE A 122 6.58 8.15 -22.27
N GLU A 123 6.27 7.34 -23.28
CA GLU A 123 6.49 7.68 -24.69
C GLU A 123 5.65 8.88 -25.13
N SER A 124 4.39 8.98 -24.69
CA SER A 124 3.53 10.11 -24.98
C SER A 124 4.01 11.41 -24.31
N GLU A 125 4.56 11.33 -23.11
CA GLU A 125 5.15 12.46 -22.38
C GLU A 125 6.49 12.89 -23.00
N ALA A 126 7.33 11.93 -23.38
CA ALA A 126 8.61 12.17 -24.05
C ALA A 126 8.41 12.78 -25.45
N SER A 127 7.40 12.33 -26.20
CA SER A 127 7.03 12.91 -27.50
C SER A 127 6.27 14.24 -27.38
N GLY A 128 5.61 14.49 -26.23
CA GLY A 128 4.97 15.76 -25.89
C GLY A 128 5.92 16.89 -25.47
N SER A 129 7.16 16.57 -25.08
CA SER A 129 8.15 17.56 -24.62
C SER A 129 8.74 18.47 -25.73
N GLY A 130 8.32 18.27 -26.99
CA GLY A 130 8.81 19.04 -28.14
C GLY A 130 7.94 20.20 -28.62
N ARG A 131 6.76 20.48 -28.03
CA ARG A 131 5.87 21.54 -28.53
C ARG A 131 5.46 22.57 -27.47
N SER A 132 6.09 23.73 -27.65
CA SER A 132 5.66 25.08 -27.24
C SER A 132 5.45 25.35 -25.76
N ASN A 133 6.49 25.92 -25.12
CA ASN A 133 6.32 27.08 -24.24
C ASN A 133 7.23 28.22 -24.75
N GLY A 134 6.96 28.66 -25.98
CA GLY A 134 7.31 29.99 -26.46
C GLY A 134 6.07 30.87 -26.40
N VAL A 135 5.57 31.16 -25.20
CA VAL A 135 4.52 32.17 -25.01
C VAL A 135 5.20 33.53 -25.08
N GLU A 136 5.14 34.11 -26.28
CA GLU A 136 4.92 35.53 -26.56
C GLU A 136 5.50 36.53 -25.55
N THR A 137 6.70 37.03 -25.83
CA THR A 137 7.15 38.31 -25.29
C THR A 137 6.25 39.42 -25.83
N ALA A 138 5.32 39.89 -25.00
CA ALA A 138 4.56 41.10 -25.25
C ALA A 138 5.52 42.30 -25.38
N ALA A 139 5.74 42.75 -26.61
CA ALA A 139 6.45 43.98 -26.92
C ALA A 139 5.57 44.83 -27.85
N ALA A 140 4.89 45.83 -27.28
CA ALA A 140 4.40 47.06 -27.91
C ALA A 140 4.05 48.03 -26.77
N ALA A 141 4.89 49.04 -26.48
CA ALA A 141 4.80 50.42 -27.00
C ALA A 141 3.52 51.15 -26.52
N ALA A 142 3.50 52.35 -25.96
CA ALA A 142 4.47 53.43 -25.72
C ALA A 142 3.82 54.43 -24.75
N ALA A 143 4.59 55.12 -23.92
CA ALA A 143 4.14 56.34 -23.24
C ALA A 143 5.24 57.40 -23.39
N PRO A 144 5.01 58.51 -24.10
CA PRO A 144 5.86 59.68 -23.98
C PRO A 144 5.35 60.52 -22.81
N GLY A 145 6.27 60.91 -21.93
CA GLY A 145 6.00 61.90 -20.90
C GLY A 145 5.81 63.30 -21.49
N THR A 146 5.03 64.09 -20.76
CA THR A 146 5.20 65.52 -20.53
C THR A 146 4.64 65.83 -19.17
#